data_AF-A0A3M0JL17-F1
#
_entry.id   AF-A0A3M0JL17-F1
#
_cell.length_a   1.000
_cell.length_b   1.000
_cell.length_c   1.000
_cell.angle_alpha   90.00
_cell.angle_beta   90.00
_cell.angle_gamma   90.00
#
_symmetry.space_group_name_H-M   'P 1'
#
loop_
_entity.id
_entity.type
_entity.pdbx_description
1 polymer ?
#
loop_
_entity_poly.entity_id
_entity_poly.type
_entity_poly.pdbx_seq_one_letter_code
_entity_poly.pdbx_strand_id
1 'polypeptide(L)'
;MTKHPPNRRGINFEVGAQLEARDRLKNWYPAHIEEIDYEEGKVLIHFKRWNHRYDEWFCWDSPYLRPLEKIQLRKEGLHEEEGCAGFHINDQVLACWSDCRFYPAKVTSVNKDGTYTVKFYDGVVQTVKNIHVKAFSKDQSVTAYVEQ
;
A
#
# COMPACT_ATOMS: atom_id res chain seq x y z
N MET A 1 9.99 35.22 -17.72
CA MET A 1 8.52 35.15 -17.85
C MET A 1 8.07 34.00 -16.99
N THR A 2 7.23 34.23 -15.98
CA THR A 2 6.70 33.16 -15.14
C THR A 2 5.75 32.30 -15.98
N LYS A 3 5.95 30.99 -15.94
CA LYS A 3 5.05 30.06 -16.59
C LYS A 3 3.90 29.72 -15.62
N HIS A 4 2.78 29.25 -16.18
CA HIS A 4 1.63 28.82 -15.39
C HIS A 4 1.48 27.29 -15.45
N PRO A 5 1.10 26.64 -14.34
CA PRO A 5 0.91 25.20 -14.33
C PRO A 5 -0.17 24.75 -15.33
N PRO A 6 0.00 23.59 -15.97
CA PRO A 6 -0.96 23.08 -16.93
C PRO A 6 -2.24 22.59 -16.22
N ASN A 7 -3.40 22.80 -16.86
CA ASN A 7 -4.66 22.24 -16.39
C ASN A 7 -4.75 20.75 -16.73
N ARG A 8 -4.21 19.89 -15.85
CA ARG A 8 -4.27 18.43 -15.98
C ARG A 8 -5.33 17.87 -15.04
N ARG A 9 -6.35 17.23 -15.59
CA ARG A 9 -7.43 16.62 -14.80
C ARG A 9 -6.85 15.67 -13.75
N GLY A 10 -7.16 15.92 -12.48
CA GLY A 10 -6.76 15.07 -11.35
C GLY A 10 -5.37 15.34 -10.77
N ILE A 11 -4.61 16.32 -11.30
CA ILE A 11 -3.35 16.77 -10.70
C ILE A 11 -3.51 18.22 -10.28
N ASN A 12 -3.31 18.50 -8.99
CA ASN A 12 -3.18 19.86 -8.49
C ASN A 12 -1.69 20.22 -8.46
N PHE A 13 -1.32 21.35 -9.06
CA PHE A 13 0.06 21.84 -9.07
C PHE A 13 0.24 22.87 -7.95
N GLU A 14 0.29 22.36 -6.72
CA GLU A 14 0.50 23.13 -5.50
C GLU A 14 1.52 22.38 -4.63
N VAL A 15 2.33 23.11 -3.86
CA VAL A 15 3.24 22.47 -2.90
C VAL A 15 2.44 21.65 -1.89
N GLY A 16 2.84 20.40 -1.69
CA GLY A 16 2.15 19.39 -0.88
C GLY A 16 1.07 18.60 -1.63
N ALA A 17 0.72 18.97 -2.87
CA ALA A 17 -0.25 18.23 -3.66
C ALA A 17 0.25 16.81 -3.96
N GLN A 18 -0.67 15.85 -3.88
CA GLN A 18 -0.34 14.44 -4.03
C GLN A 18 -0.61 13.96 -5.45
N LEU A 19 0.31 13.15 -5.97
CA LEU A 19 0.27 12.56 -7.30
C LEU A 19 1.00 11.21 -7.31
N GLU A 20 1.01 10.54 -8.45
CA GLU A 20 1.95 9.43 -8.68
C GLU A 20 3.00 9.83 -9.70
N ALA A 21 4.25 9.48 -9.41
CA ALA A 21 5.38 9.69 -10.30
C ALA A 21 6.01 8.35 -10.69
N ARG A 22 6.50 8.30 -11.93
CA ARG A 22 7.17 7.10 -12.46
C ARG A 22 8.67 7.17 -12.20
N ASP A 23 9.23 6.11 -11.63
CA ASP A 23 10.67 6.00 -11.40
C ASP A 23 11.42 5.57 -12.68
N ARG A 24 12.76 5.45 -12.55
CA ARG A 24 13.65 5.00 -13.63
C ARG A 24 13.42 3.53 -14.04
N LEU A 25 12.88 2.70 -13.15
CA LEU A 25 12.51 1.30 -13.42
C LEU A 25 11.11 1.17 -14.03
N LYS A 26 10.45 2.29 -14.35
CA LYS A 26 9.11 2.37 -14.97
C LYS A 26 7.97 1.98 -14.04
N ASN A 27 8.20 1.96 -12.73
CA ASN A 27 7.18 1.74 -11.70
C ASN A 27 6.57 3.06 -11.25
N TRP A 28 5.27 3.04 -10.94
CA TRP A 28 4.55 4.20 -10.41
C TRP A 28 4.53 4.16 -8.88
N TYR A 29 4.82 5.30 -8.26
CA TYR A 29 4.83 5.42 -6.81
C TYR A 29 4.07 6.65 -6.35
N PRO A 30 3.39 6.57 -5.19
CA PRO A 30 2.75 7.73 -4.59
C PRO A 30 3.81 8.74 -4.16
N ALA A 31 3.56 10.01 -4.47
CA ALA A 31 4.48 11.11 -4.26
C ALA A 31 3.72 12.39 -3.91
N HIS A 32 4.46 13.44 -3.55
CA HIS A 32 3.92 14.79 -3.42
C HIS A 32 4.87 15.81 -4.04
N ILE A 33 4.32 16.96 -4.40
CA ILE A 33 5.09 18.10 -4.88
C ILE A 33 5.77 18.75 -3.68
N GLU A 34 7.09 18.72 -3.61
CA GLU A 34 7.86 19.38 -2.55
C GLU A 34 8.10 20.86 -2.87
N GLU A 35 8.37 21.17 -4.15
CA GLU A 35 8.68 22.51 -4.62
C GLU A 35 8.21 22.71 -6.07
N ILE A 36 7.94 23.96 -6.47
CA ILE A 36 7.56 24.33 -7.83
C ILE A 36 8.47 25.45 -8.34
N ASP A 37 9.11 25.21 -9.47
CA ASP A 37 9.84 26.22 -10.23
C ASP A 37 8.95 26.75 -11.36
N TYR A 38 8.44 27.97 -11.20
CA TYR A 38 7.60 28.64 -12.18
C TYR A 38 8.38 29.24 -13.36
N GLU A 39 9.70 29.44 -13.24
CA GLU A 39 10.52 29.96 -14.34
C GLU A 39 10.82 28.84 -15.34
N GLU A 40 11.25 27.68 -14.84
CA GLU A 40 11.53 26.51 -15.66
C GLU A 40 10.26 25.71 -16.02
N GLY A 41 9.21 25.80 -15.20
CA GLY A 41 8.00 25.01 -15.35
C GLY A 41 8.19 23.57 -14.87
N LYS A 42 8.86 23.41 -13.74
CA LYS A 42 9.20 22.11 -13.15
C LYS A 42 8.65 21.98 -11.74
N VAL A 43 8.51 20.76 -11.30
CA VAL A 43 8.07 20.39 -9.96
C VAL A 43 9.06 19.40 -9.36
N LEU A 44 9.48 19.65 -8.12
CA LEU A 44 10.28 18.72 -7.35
C LEU A 44 9.34 17.69 -6.73
N ILE A 45 9.57 16.42 -7.07
CA ILE A 45 8.74 15.32 -6.60
C ILE A 45 9.47 14.54 -5.53
N HIS A 46 8.83 14.41 -4.36
CA HIS A 46 9.27 13.53 -3.29
C HIS A 46 8.44 12.23 -3.28
N PHE A 47 9.12 11.10 -3.39
CA PHE A 47 8.48 9.78 -3.34
C PHE A 47 8.15 9.40 -1.90
N LYS A 48 6.90 9.05 -1.61
CA LYS A 48 6.50 8.69 -0.25
C LYS A 48 7.27 7.47 0.25
N ARG A 49 7.82 7.58 1.47
CA ARG A 49 8.63 6.55 2.15
C ARG A 49 10.01 6.31 1.52
N TRP A 50 10.45 7.18 0.62
CA TRP A 50 11.79 7.14 0.06
C TRP A 50 12.65 8.20 0.75
N ASN A 51 13.97 8.05 0.64
CA ASN A 51 14.90 9.06 1.13
C ASN A 51 14.92 10.27 0.17
N HIS A 52 15.03 11.50 0.71
CA HIS A 52 15.10 12.74 -0.08
C HIS A 52 16.16 12.76 -1.20
N ARG A 53 17.20 11.92 -1.12
CA ARG A 53 18.18 11.74 -2.21
C ARG A 53 17.58 11.25 -3.53
N TYR A 54 16.35 10.73 -3.49
CA TYR A 54 15.61 10.25 -4.66
C TYR A 54 14.62 11.29 -5.18
N ASP A 55 14.55 12.46 -4.55
CA ASP A 55 13.69 13.56 -5.01
C ASP A 55 14.19 14.03 -6.37
N GLU A 56 13.28 14.21 -7.31
CA GLU A 56 13.62 14.45 -8.70
C GLU A 56 12.76 15.58 -9.28
N TRP A 57 13.39 16.46 -10.05
CA TRP A 57 12.71 17.52 -10.76
C TRP A 57 12.08 16.98 -12.04
N PHE A 58 10.77 17.16 -12.19
CA PHE A 58 10.01 16.82 -13.39
C PHE A 58 9.49 18.06 -14.07
N CYS A 59 9.43 18.08 -15.39
CA CYS A 59 8.57 19.04 -16.09
C CYS A 59 7.11 18.78 -15.67
N TRP A 60 6.33 19.81 -15.34
CA TRP A 60 4.95 19.64 -14.86
C TRP A 60 3.99 18.99 -15.89
N ASP A 61 4.37 18.99 -17.16
CA ASP A 61 3.69 18.38 -18.29
C ASP A 61 4.21 16.96 -18.58
N SER A 62 5.16 16.48 -17.77
CA SER A 62 5.77 15.16 -17.94
C SER A 62 4.70 14.05 -17.96
N PRO A 63 4.77 13.11 -18.92
CA PRO A 63 3.90 11.94 -18.96
C PRO A 63 4.18 10.97 -17.80
N TYR A 64 5.25 11.19 -17.03
CA TYR A 64 5.62 10.41 -15.85
C TYR A 64 5.01 10.95 -14.56
N LEU A 65 4.15 11.96 -14.65
CA LEU A 65 3.28 12.41 -13.56
C LEU A 65 1.84 12.05 -13.93
N ARG A 66 1.13 11.42 -13.01
CA ARG A 66 -0.30 11.11 -13.18
C ARG A 66 -1.08 11.48 -11.91
N PRO A 67 -2.40 11.71 -12.00
CA PRO A 67 -3.24 11.85 -10.81
C PRO A 67 -2.96 10.71 -9.84
N LEU A 68 -2.79 11.04 -8.56
CA LEU A 68 -2.86 9.99 -7.55
C LEU A 68 -4.24 9.37 -7.69
N GLU A 69 -4.29 8.06 -7.93
CA GLU A 69 -5.53 7.32 -7.89
C GLU A 69 -6.10 7.45 -6.47
N LYS A 70 -6.94 8.48 -6.29
CA LYS A 70 -7.81 8.57 -5.14
C LYS A 70 -8.76 7.42 -5.35
N ILE A 71 -8.47 6.29 -4.71
CA ILE A 71 -9.52 5.34 -4.36
C ILE A 71 -10.61 6.24 -3.80
N GLN A 72 -11.71 6.39 -4.53
CA GLN A 72 -12.93 7.01 -4.02
C GLN A 72 -13.44 6.04 -2.98
N LEU A 73 -12.78 6.04 -1.83
CA LEU A 73 -13.46 5.77 -0.59
C LEU A 73 -14.60 6.77 -0.63
N ARG A 74 -15.81 6.25 -0.77
CA ARG A 74 -16.97 6.98 -0.32
C ARG A 74 -16.60 7.62 1.00
N LYS A 75 -17.23 8.75 1.27
CA LYS A 75 -17.24 9.41 2.56
C LYS A 75 -18.03 8.56 3.59
N GLU A 76 -17.74 7.26 3.59
CA GLU A 76 -18.24 6.10 4.32
C GLU A 76 -17.06 5.11 4.35
N GLY A 77 -16.20 5.21 5.36
CA GLY A 77 -15.22 4.16 5.70
C GLY A 77 -13.93 4.14 4.87
N LEU A 78 -12.82 4.23 5.60
CA LEU A 78 -11.55 3.60 5.27
C LEU A 78 -11.80 2.24 4.57
N HIS A 79 -11.22 2.00 3.40
CA HIS A 79 -11.03 0.63 2.91
C HIS A 79 -9.93 0.00 3.77
N GLU A 80 -10.31 -0.36 5.00
CA GLU A 80 -9.95 -1.65 5.54
C GLU A 80 -10.29 -2.64 4.44
N GLU A 81 -9.25 -3.18 3.81
CA GLU A 81 -9.38 -4.22 2.78
C GLU A 81 -10.43 -5.20 3.28
N GLU A 82 -11.45 -5.49 2.45
CA GLU A 82 -12.46 -6.50 2.73
C GLU A 82 -11.78 -7.83 3.08
N GLY A 83 -11.54 -7.99 4.37
CA GLY A 83 -11.07 -9.17 5.05
C GLY A 83 -12.11 -9.52 6.09
N CYS A 84 -13.35 -9.69 5.63
CA CYS A 84 -14.37 -10.51 6.28
C CYS A 84 -14.91 -9.94 7.60
N ALA A 85 -16.14 -10.29 7.95
CA ALA A 85 -16.52 -10.33 9.36
C ALA A 85 -15.40 -11.07 10.13
N GLY A 86 -14.96 -10.55 11.28
CA GLY A 86 -13.80 -11.09 12.00
C GLY A 86 -13.78 -12.61 12.05
N PHE A 87 -12.59 -13.22 11.91
CA PHE A 87 -12.46 -14.67 11.77
C PHE A 87 -13.10 -15.40 12.96
N HIS A 88 -13.74 -16.52 12.67
CA HIS A 88 -14.39 -17.35 13.67
C HIS A 88 -13.45 -18.46 14.11
N ILE A 89 -13.75 -19.03 15.28
CA ILE A 89 -13.07 -20.24 15.74
C ILE A 89 -13.22 -21.32 14.66
N ASN A 90 -12.10 -21.94 14.31
CA ASN A 90 -11.89 -22.94 13.26
C ASN A 90 -11.65 -22.41 11.84
N ASP A 91 -11.69 -21.10 11.60
CA ASP A 91 -11.34 -20.56 10.28
C ASP A 91 -9.88 -20.86 9.94
N GLN A 92 -9.65 -21.24 8.68
CA GLN A 92 -8.30 -21.32 8.14
C GLN A 92 -7.86 -19.91 7.75
N VAL A 93 -6.67 -19.54 8.20
CA VAL A 93 -6.09 -18.21 8.01
C VAL A 93 -4.62 -18.32 7.65
N LEU A 94 -4.09 -17.24 7.11
CA LEU A 94 -2.65 -17.01 7.03
C LEU A 94 -2.25 -16.12 8.20
N ALA A 95 -1.40 -16.61 9.09
CA ALA A 95 -0.93 -15.86 10.26
C ALA A 95 0.56 -15.50 10.12
N CYS A 96 0.93 -14.30 10.55
CA CYS A 96 2.31 -13.82 10.53
C CYS A 96 3.15 -14.52 11.63
N TRP A 97 4.33 -15.03 11.26
CA TRP A 97 5.33 -15.55 12.20
C TRP A 97 6.43 -14.50 12.47
N SER A 98 7.41 -14.84 13.31
CA SER A 98 8.45 -13.94 13.83
C SER A 98 9.42 -13.47 12.75
N ASP A 99 9.45 -14.15 11.61
CA ASP A 99 10.23 -13.80 10.42
C ASP A 99 9.45 -12.91 9.44
N CYS A 100 8.29 -12.39 9.86
CA CYS A 100 7.37 -11.57 9.07
C CYS A 100 6.73 -12.28 7.86
N ARG A 101 6.80 -13.62 7.79
CA ARG A 101 6.13 -14.40 6.76
C ARG A 101 4.79 -14.94 7.25
N PHE A 102 3.88 -15.14 6.30
CA PHE A 102 2.54 -15.63 6.57
C PHE A 102 2.45 -17.12 6.30
N TYR A 103 1.98 -17.88 7.30
CA TYR A 103 1.87 -19.32 7.23
C TYR A 103 0.44 -19.79 7.50
N PRO A 104 0.01 -20.92 6.90
CA PRO A 104 -1.29 -21.50 7.18
C PRO A 104 -1.46 -21.82 8.66
N ALA A 105 -2.55 -21.34 9.23
CA ALA A 105 -2.93 -21.54 10.61
C ALA A 105 -4.45 -21.69 10.73
N LYS A 106 -4.90 -22.14 11.89
CA LYS A 106 -6.32 -22.27 12.23
C LYS A 106 -6.64 -21.43 13.45
N VAL A 107 -7.69 -20.61 13.39
CA VAL A 107 -8.15 -19.84 14.55
C VAL A 107 -8.68 -20.79 15.62
N THR A 108 -8.15 -20.70 16.83
CA THR A 108 -8.56 -21.49 18.00
C THR A 108 -9.32 -20.65 19.04
N SER A 109 -9.09 -19.34 19.08
CA SER A 109 -9.82 -18.40 19.94
C SER A 109 -9.95 -17.03 19.29
N VAL A 110 -11.07 -16.36 19.56
CA VAL A 110 -11.32 -14.96 19.21
C VAL A 110 -11.47 -14.18 20.51
N ASN A 111 -10.54 -13.27 20.77
CA ASN A 111 -10.51 -12.52 22.02
C ASN A 111 -11.27 -11.19 21.89
N LYS A 112 -11.85 -10.71 23.00
CA LYS A 112 -12.65 -9.47 23.03
C LYS A 112 -11.84 -8.21 22.70
N ASP A 113 -10.52 -8.28 22.79
CA ASP A 113 -9.58 -7.19 22.48
C ASP A 113 -9.20 -7.12 20.99
N GLY A 114 -9.80 -7.97 20.15
CA GLY A 114 -9.53 -8.00 18.70
C GLY A 114 -8.30 -8.80 18.30
N THR A 115 -7.76 -9.63 19.22
CA THR A 115 -6.71 -10.60 18.91
C THR A 115 -7.27 -12.00 18.65
N TYR A 116 -6.55 -12.79 17.86
CA TYR A 116 -6.87 -14.17 17.56
C TYR A 116 -5.77 -15.08 18.11
N THR A 117 -6.16 -16.17 18.77
CA THR A 117 -5.25 -17.28 19.00
C THR A 117 -5.33 -18.20 17.79
N VAL A 118 -4.19 -18.50 17.18
CA VAL A 118 -4.07 -19.34 15.99
C VAL A 118 -3.13 -20.50 16.27
N LYS A 119 -3.41 -21.65 15.66
CA LYS A 119 -2.54 -22.83 15.66
C LYS A 119 -1.98 -23.08 14.27
N PHE A 120 -0.66 -23.02 14.13
CA PHE A 120 0.06 -23.34 12.91
C PHE A 120 0.09 -24.87 12.67
N TYR A 121 0.43 -25.28 11.44
CA TYR A 121 0.44 -26.70 11.06
C TYR A 121 1.52 -27.53 11.76
N ASP A 122 2.61 -26.90 12.20
CA ASP A 122 3.65 -27.51 13.04
C ASP A 122 3.20 -27.69 14.50
N GLY A 123 2.00 -27.21 14.84
CA GLY A 123 1.40 -27.33 16.17
C GLY A 123 1.66 -26.14 17.08
N VAL A 124 2.46 -25.16 16.68
CA VAL A 124 2.74 -23.94 17.46
C VAL A 124 1.47 -23.11 17.59
N VAL A 125 1.24 -22.55 18.78
CA VAL A 125 0.08 -21.70 19.08
C VAL A 125 0.55 -20.29 19.41
N GLN A 126 -0.03 -19.28 18.76
CA GLN A 126 0.29 -17.88 19.00
C GLN A 126 -0.96 -17.01 19.05
N THR A 127 -0.88 -15.90 19.79
CA THR A 127 -1.89 -14.85 19.77
C THR A 127 -1.41 -13.69 18.92
N VAL A 128 -2.20 -13.33 17.91
CA VAL A 128 -1.87 -12.34 16.88
C VAL A 128 -2.99 -11.30 16.75
N LYS A 129 -2.64 -10.06 16.43
CA LYS A 129 -3.61 -9.00 16.14
C LYS A 129 -4.28 -9.26 14.79
N ASN A 130 -5.48 -8.73 14.57
CA ASN A 130 -6.17 -8.79 13.27
C ASN A 130 -5.26 -8.38 12.09
N ILE A 131 -4.45 -7.34 12.26
CA ILE A 131 -3.49 -6.86 11.24
C ILE A 131 -2.42 -7.90 10.82
N HIS A 132 -2.23 -8.97 11.61
CA HIS A 132 -1.27 -10.05 11.37
C HIS A 132 -1.96 -11.35 10.93
N VAL A 133 -3.23 -11.29 10.54
CA VAL A 133 -4.03 -12.42 10.07
C VAL A 133 -4.70 -12.05 8.75
N LYS A 134 -4.65 -12.97 7.77
CA LYS A 134 -5.28 -12.81 6.45
C LYS A 134 -6.14 -14.02 6.12
N ALA A 135 -7.12 -13.85 5.26
CA ALA A 135 -7.96 -14.95 4.79
C ALA A 135 -7.11 -15.99 4.04
N PHE A 136 -7.33 -17.27 4.33
CA PHE A 136 -6.70 -18.38 3.61
C PHE A 136 -7.54 -18.73 2.38
N SER A 137 -7.08 -18.34 1.18
CA SER A 137 -7.71 -18.75 -0.07
C SER A 137 -7.02 -20.00 -0.63
N LYS A 138 -7.78 -21.08 -0.87
CA LYS A 138 -7.26 -22.34 -1.42
C LYS A 138 -6.65 -22.21 -2.84
N ASP A 139 -6.94 -21.12 -3.55
CA ASP A 139 -6.41 -20.86 -4.90
C ASP A 139 -4.98 -20.31 -4.90
N GLN A 140 -4.42 -19.99 -3.74
CA GLN A 140 -3.06 -19.44 -3.60
C GLN A 140 -1.98 -20.53 -3.45
N SER A 141 -2.32 -21.80 -3.69
CA SER A 141 -1.40 -22.94 -3.53
C SER A 141 -0.45 -23.17 -4.71
N VAL A 142 -0.47 -22.33 -5.76
CA VAL A 142 0.29 -22.57 -7.01
C VAL A 142 1.55 -21.73 -7.20
N THR A 143 1.92 -20.83 -6.28
CA THR A 143 3.09 -19.94 -6.47
C THR A 143 4.11 -20.01 -5.33
N ALA A 144 4.39 -21.21 -4.81
CA ALA A 144 5.48 -21.41 -3.85
C ALA A 144 6.32 -22.68 -4.07
N TYR A 145 6.18 -23.35 -5.22
CA TYR A 145 7.00 -24.52 -5.58
C TYR A 145 7.53 -24.40 -7.02
N VAL A 146 8.33 -23.38 -7.30
CA VAL A 146 9.27 -23.45 -8.44
C VAL A 146 10.56 -22.75 -8.04
N GLU A 147 11.42 -23.47 -7.34
CA GLU A 147 12.86 -23.44 -7.59
C GLU A 147 13.39 -24.86 -7.31
N GLN A 148 13.72 -25.56 -8.40
CA GLN A 148 14.69 -26.65 -8.47
C GLN A 148 15.73 -26.22 -9.49
#